data_AF-A0A2M7UK77-F1
#
_entry.id   AF-A0A2M7UK77-F1
#
_cell.length_a   1.000
_cell.length_b   1.000
_cell.length_c   1.000
_cell.angle_alpha   90.00
_cell.angle_beta   90.00
_cell.angle_gamma   90.00
#
_symmetry.space_group_name_H-M   'P 1'
#
loop_
_entity.id
_entity.type
_entity.pdbx_description
1 polymer ?
#
loop_
_entity_poly.entity_id
_entity_poly.type
_entity_poly.pdbx_seq_one_letter_code
_entity_poly.pdbx_strand_id
1 'polypeptide(L)'
;MSCIINHFKGAVTRNIHKNYDPHFSWQPRYYDHIVRNENSLNCIRSYIQNNPMNWKSDIENRTHHLSSQKIRSNYDHLFNHF
;
A
#
# COMPACT_ATOMS: atom_id res chain seq x y z
N MET A 1 16.87 7.00 -2.09
CA MET A 1 15.66 7.04 -1.24
C MET A 1 15.17 5.67 -0.77
N SER A 2 15.40 4.58 -1.52
CA SER A 2 14.92 3.23 -1.19
C SER A 2 15.38 2.65 0.16
N CYS A 3 16.63 2.90 0.59
CA CYS A 3 17.17 2.37 1.85
C CYS A 3 16.44 2.89 3.11
N ILE A 4 16.09 4.17 3.14
CA ILE A 4 15.40 4.80 4.27
C ILE A 4 13.98 4.24 4.39
N ILE A 5 13.26 4.14 3.27
CA ILE A 5 11.91 3.58 3.21
C ILE A 5 11.90 2.11 3.62
N ASN A 6 12.89 1.33 3.19
CA ASN A 6 13.00 -0.08 3.57
C ASN A 6 13.22 -0.26 5.07
N HIS A 7 14.13 0.52 5.67
CA HIS A 7 14.36 0.48 7.12
C HIS A 7 13.10 0.90 7.89
N PHE A 8 12.44 1.97 7.46
CA PHE A 8 11.20 2.43 8.08
C PHE A 8 10.10 1.36 8.01
N LYS A 9 9.79 0.87 6.80
CA LYS A 9 8.77 -0.18 6.60
C LYS A 9 9.10 -1.42 7.43
N GLY A 10 10.37 -1.85 7.45
CA GLY A 10 10.80 -3.03 8.22
C GLY A 10 10.66 -2.86 9.74
N ALA A 11 11.07 -1.71 10.28
CA ALA A 11 10.95 -1.42 11.71
C ALA A 11 9.48 -1.37 12.16
N VAL A 12 8.63 -0.69 11.37
CA VAL A 12 7.20 -0.57 11.66
C VAL A 12 6.50 -1.92 11.50
N THR A 13 6.78 -2.69 10.44
CA THR A 13 6.21 -4.05 10.26
C THR A 13 6.51 -4.93 11.48
N ARG A 14 7.76 -4.97 11.94
CA ARG A 14 8.14 -5.77 13.11
C ARG A 14 7.37 -5.35 14.37
N ASN A 15 7.16 -4.05 14.56
CA ASN A 15 6.38 -3.55 15.69
C ASN A 15 4.89 -3.91 15.58
N ILE A 16 4.32 -3.81 14.38
CA ILE A 16 2.91 -4.15 14.13
C ILE A 16 2.66 -5.65 14.31
N HIS A 17 3.51 -6.49 13.72
CA HIS A 17 3.41 -7.94 13.84
C HIS A 17 3.51 -8.41 15.30
N LYS A 18 4.31 -7.73 16.11
CA LYS A 18 4.47 -8.05 17.53
C LYS A 18 3.30 -7.60 18.40
N ASN A 19 2.73 -6.41 18.14
CA ASN A 19 1.82 -5.75 19.09
C ASN A 19 0.37 -5.62 18.61
N TYR A 20 0.08 -5.80 17.32
CA TYR A 20 -1.23 -5.46 16.74
C TYR A 20 -1.77 -6.51 15.78
N ASP A 21 -1.13 -6.74 14.64
CA ASP A 21 -1.62 -7.65 13.59
C ASP A 21 -0.47 -8.38 12.88
N PRO A 22 -0.32 -9.71 13.04
CA PRO A 22 0.72 -10.49 12.37
C PRO A 22 0.51 -10.66 10.86
N HIS A 23 -0.68 -10.35 10.32
CA HIS A 23 -1.00 -10.45 8.90
C HIS A 23 -0.84 -9.12 8.16
N PHE A 24 -0.44 -8.05 8.87
CA PHE A 24 -0.24 -6.75 8.26
C PHE A 24 0.78 -6.83 7.11
N SER A 25 0.42 -6.20 5.99
CA SER A 25 1.29 -6.04 4.83
C SER A 25 1.15 -4.64 4.25
N TRP A 26 2.27 -4.10 3.78
CA TRP A 26 2.29 -2.83 3.06
C TRP A 26 1.73 -3.00 1.66
N GLN A 27 1.12 -1.94 1.11
CA GLN A 27 0.95 -1.84 -0.33
C GLN A 27 2.34 -1.97 -1.00
N PRO A 28 2.46 -2.78 -2.07
CA PRO A 28 3.72 -2.93 -2.78
C PRO A 28 4.14 -1.62 -3.46
N ARG A 29 5.46 -1.45 -3.60
CA ARG A 29 6.10 -0.24 -4.14
C ARG A 29 5.82 1.00 -3.26
N TYR A 30 6.28 2.15 -3.73
CA TYR A 30 6.05 3.45 -3.11
C TYR A 30 6.16 4.52 -4.19
N TYR A 31 5.42 5.61 -4.04
CA TYR A 31 5.52 6.78 -4.89
C TYR A 31 6.63 7.70 -4.36
N ASP A 32 7.51 8.15 -5.25
CA ASP A 32 8.60 9.08 -4.95
C ASP A 32 8.55 10.25 -5.93
N HIS A 33 8.52 11.48 -5.43
CA HIS A 33 8.43 12.70 -6.23
C HIS A 33 9.17 13.85 -5.57
N ILE A 34 10.06 14.50 -6.34
CA ILE A 34 10.80 15.67 -5.88
C ILE A 34 9.94 16.92 -6.10
N VAL A 35 9.54 17.57 -5.01
CA VAL A 35 8.79 18.84 -5.03
C VAL A 35 9.74 19.98 -5.41
N ARG A 36 9.47 20.65 -6.53
CA ARG A 36 10.35 21.71 -7.08
C ARG A 36 9.72 23.10 -7.10
N ASN A 37 8.41 23.18 -6.86
CA ASN A 37 7.68 24.45 -6.86
C ASN A 37 6.42 24.37 -5.98
N GLU A 38 5.90 25.54 -5.62
CA GLU A 38 4.74 25.65 -4.72
C GLU A 38 3.48 25.00 -5.31
N ASN A 39 3.31 25.04 -6.63
CA ASN A 39 2.16 24.41 -7.28
C ASN A 39 2.16 22.88 -7.08
N SER A 40 3.30 22.22 -7.27
CA SER A 40 3.46 20.79 -7.02
C SER A 40 3.21 20.43 -5.56
N LEU A 41 3.66 21.29 -4.63
CA LEU A 41 3.42 21.12 -3.21
C LEU A 41 1.93 21.22 -2.87
N ASN A 42 1.23 22.19 -3.42
CA ASN A 42 -0.21 22.37 -3.22
C ASN A 42 -1.01 21.21 -3.82
N CYS A 43 -0.64 20.69 -4.98
CA CYS A 43 -1.26 19.49 -5.55
C CYS A 43 -1.08 18.26 -4.63
N ILE A 44 0.13 18.04 -4.10
CA ILE A 44 0.40 16.90 -3.20
C ILE A 44 -0.38 17.05 -1.89
N ARG A 45 -0.43 18.25 -1.31
CA ARG A 45 -1.22 18.52 -0.11
C ARG A 45 -2.71 18.23 -0.34
N SER A 46 -3.26 18.74 -1.43
CA SER A 46 -4.64 18.46 -1.83
C SER A 46 -4.90 16.97 -2.05
N TYR A 47 -3.95 16.25 -2.67
CA TYR A 47 -4.07 14.80 -2.84
C TYR A 47 -4.11 14.08 -1.48
N ILE A 48 -3.18 14.37 -0.56
CA ILE A 48 -3.12 13.74 0.76
C ILE A 48 -4.43 13.98 1.55
N GLN A 49 -4.96 15.21 1.51
CA GLN A 49 -6.20 15.56 2.21
C GLN A 49 -7.42 14.85 1.63
N ASN A 50 -7.51 14.75 0.30
CA ASN A 50 -8.70 14.21 -0.37
C ASN A 50 -8.65 12.69 -0.56
N ASN A 51 -7.47 12.05 -0.44
CA ASN A 51 -7.30 10.62 -0.67
C ASN A 51 -8.24 9.73 0.19
N PRO A 52 -8.42 9.96 1.51
CA PRO A 52 -9.33 9.15 2.32
C PRO A 52 -10.78 9.16 1.80
N MET A 53 -11.24 10.32 1.32
CA MET A 53 -12.60 10.47 0.77
C MET A 53 -12.74 9.80 -0.59
N ASN A 54 -11.68 9.86 -1.40
CA ASN A 54 -11.68 9.34 -2.77
C ASN A 54 -11.28 7.85 -2.85
N TRP A 55 -10.88 7.24 -1.73
CA TRP A 55 -10.35 5.88 -1.66
C TRP A 55 -11.26 4.82 -2.30
N LYS A 56 -12.58 4.91 -2.09
CA LYS A 56 -13.55 3.94 -2.64
C LYS A 56 -13.69 4.02 -4.16
N SER A 57 -13.45 5.20 -4.73
CA SER A 57 -13.54 5.46 -6.17
C SER A 57 -12.21 5.34 -6.89
N ASP A 58 -11.10 5.23 -6.15
CA ASP A 58 -9.75 5.18 -6.71
C ASP A 58 -9.55 3.89 -7.53
N ILE A 59 -9.02 4.07 -8.74
CA ILE A 59 -8.72 2.99 -9.67
C ILE A 59 -7.56 2.14 -9.13
N GLU A 60 -6.54 2.75 -8.51
CA GLU A 60 -5.42 2.00 -7.94
C GLU A 60 -5.89 1.08 -6.81
N ASN A 61 -6.83 1.57 -6.00
CA ASN A 61 -7.49 0.75 -5.00
C ASN A 61 -8.21 -0.41 -5.71
N ARG A 62 -9.08 -0.15 -6.71
CA ARG A 62 -9.81 -1.19 -7.48
C ARG A 62 -8.93 -2.28 -8.06
N THR A 63 -7.81 -1.91 -8.66
CA THR A 63 -6.87 -2.86 -9.24
C THR A 63 -6.23 -3.73 -8.15
N HIS A 64 -5.93 -3.18 -6.98
CA HIS A 64 -5.40 -3.94 -5.85
C HIS A 64 -6.38 -5.03 -5.37
N HIS A 65 -7.66 -4.73 -5.13
CA HIS A 65 -8.60 -5.77 -4.68
C HIS A 65 -8.82 -6.86 -5.73
N LEU A 66 -8.87 -6.50 -7.02
CA LEU A 66 -8.97 -7.46 -8.12
C LEU A 66 -7.72 -8.36 -8.23
N SER A 67 -6.53 -7.80 -8.02
CA SER A 67 -5.27 -8.56 -8.03
C SER A 67 -5.14 -9.53 -6.84
N SER A 68 -5.54 -9.10 -5.64
CA SER A 68 -5.52 -9.93 -4.43
C SER A 68 -6.55 -11.06 -4.49
N GLN A 69 -7.73 -10.84 -5.08
CA GLN A 69 -8.73 -11.88 -5.32
C GLN A 69 -8.26 -12.90 -6.38
N LYS A 70 -7.64 -12.43 -7.47
CA LYS A 70 -7.11 -13.31 -8.52
C LYS A 70 -5.94 -14.17 -8.05
N ILE A 71 -5.09 -13.66 -7.16
CA ILE A 71 -4.02 -14.43 -6.52
C ILE A 71 -4.65 -15.53 -5.64
N ARG A 72 -5.61 -15.19 -4.77
CA ARG A 72 -6.26 -16.17 -3.88
C ARG A 72 -6.98 -17.29 -4.65
N SER A 73 -7.73 -16.93 -5.70
CA SER A 73 -8.45 -17.89 -6.56
C SER A 73 -7.52 -18.89 -7.29
N ASN A 74 -6.28 -18.50 -7.58
CA ASN A 74 -5.31 -19.34 -8.30
C ASN A 74 -4.61 -20.38 -7.39
N TYR A 75 -4.72 -20.24 -6.07
CA TYR A 75 -4.20 -21.22 -5.09
C TYR A 75 -5.31 -22.08 -4.43
N ASP A 76 -6.59 -21.81 -4.72
CA ASP A 76 -7.71 -22.58 -4.15
C ASP A 76 -7.70 -24.06 -4.58
N HIS A 77 -7.04 -24.38 -5.71
CA HIS A 77 -6.87 -25.77 -6.18
C HIS A 77 -5.76 -26.53 -5.42
N LEU A 78 -4.82 -25.81 -4.79
CA LEU A 78 -3.66 -26.39 -4.10
C LEU A 78 -3.94 -26.69 -2.61
N PHE A 79 -5.08 -26.26 -2.09
CA PHE A 79 -5.50 -26.52 -0.70
C PHE A 79 -6.57 -27.61 -0.53
N ASN A 80 -7.09 -28.19 -1.62
CA ASN A 80 -8.12 -29.25 -1.59
C ASN A 80 -7.54 -30.69 -1.67
N HIS A 81 -6.29 -30.89 -1.23
CA HIS A 81 -5.63 -32.21 -1.24
C HIS A 81 -4.82 -32.52 0.03
N PHE A 82 -5.26 -31.99 1.18
CA PHE A 82 -4.90 -32.50 2.51
C PHE A 82 -6.15 -32.61 3.37
#